data_AF-A0A2V9C6K5-F1
#
_entry.id   AF-A0A2V9C6K5-F1
#
_cell.length_a   1.000
_cell.length_b   1.000
_cell.length_c   1.000
_cell.angle_alpha   90.00
_cell.angle_beta   90.00
_cell.angle_gamma   90.00
#
_symmetry.space_group_name_H-M   'P 1'
#
loop_
_entity.id
_entity.type
_entity.pdbx_description
1 polymer ?
#
loop_
_entity_poly.entity_id
_entity_poly.type
_entity_poly.pdbx_seq_one_letter_code
_entity_poly.pdbx_strand_id
1 'polypeptide(L)' 'MQKSPQRVVSGQAFDEDARIEASVRPRRMADFIGQSRVKENILIAVEAARSRGDALDHVLLYGPPGLG' A
#
# COMPACT_ATOMS: atom_id res chain seq x y z
N MET A 1 -8.14 42.90 -0.70
CA MET A 1 -7.52 41.56 -0.70
C MET A 1 -7.91 40.84 -1.98
N GLN A 2 -7.00 40.74 -2.95
CA GLN A 2 -7.22 40.00 -4.19
C GLN A 2 -7.15 38.49 -3.87
N LYS A 3 -8.20 37.73 -4.22
CA LYS A 3 -8.18 36.26 -4.15
C LYS A 3 -7.22 35.75 -5.23
N SER A 4 -6.09 35.17 -4.81
CA SER A 4 -5.17 34.48 -5.71
C SER A 4 -5.92 33.39 -6.50
N PRO A 5 -5.59 33.17 -7.79
CA PRO A 5 -6.28 32.17 -8.59
C PRO A 5 -6.10 30.78 -7.97
N GLN A 6 -7.19 30.03 -7.94
CA GLN A 6 -7.24 28.69 -7.39
C GLN A 6 -6.22 27.82 -8.13
N ARG A 7 -5.22 27.30 -7.41
CA ARG A 7 -4.17 26.47 -8.00
C ARG A 7 -4.80 25.21 -8.60
N VAL A 8 -4.47 24.89 -9.85
CA VAL A 8 -4.96 23.68 -10.54
C VAL A 8 -4.46 22.39 -9.87
N VAL A 9 -3.28 22.43 -9.26
CA VAL A 9 -2.71 21.31 -8.51
C VAL A 9 -2.49 21.72 -7.07
N SER A 10 -2.98 20.90 -6.15
CA SER A 10 -2.88 21.06 -4.70
C SER A 10 -2.34 19.75 -4.10
N GLY A 11 -1.44 19.84 -3.13
CA GLY A 11 -0.99 18.68 -2.35
C GLY A 11 -1.88 18.36 -1.15
N GLN A 12 -2.98 19.09 -0.98
CA GLN A 12 -3.97 18.78 0.05
C GLN A 12 -4.80 17.60 -0.40
N ALA A 13 -4.96 16.61 0.48
CA ALA A 13 -5.85 15.48 0.24
C ALA A 13 -7.29 16.00 0.20
N PHE A 14 -7.99 15.72 -0.89
CA PHE A 14 -9.43 15.90 -0.97
C PHE A 14 -10.14 14.61 -0.54
N ASP A 15 -11.31 14.74 0.08
CA ASP A 15 -12.09 13.57 0.53
C ASP A 15 -12.46 12.63 -0.62
N GLU A 16 -12.58 13.17 -1.83
CA GLU A 16 -12.84 12.38 -3.05
C GLU A 16 -11.62 11.55 -3.47
N ASP A 17 -10.41 12.12 -3.39
CA ASP A 17 -9.17 11.39 -3.65
C ASP A 17 -8.99 10.24 -2.67
N ALA A 18 -9.26 10.47 -1.38
CA ALA A 18 -9.18 9.43 -0.35
C ALA A 18 -10.14 8.26 -0.61
N ARG A 19 -11.35 8.54 -1.13
CA ARG A 19 -12.31 7.50 -1.51
C ARG A 19 -11.84 6.69 -2.72
N ILE A 20 -11.25 7.36 -3.71
CA ILE A 20 -10.71 6.71 -4.90
C ILE A 20 -9.49 5.86 -4.54
N GLU A 21 -8.55 6.39 -3.77
CA GLU A 21 -7.37 5.64 -3.31
C GLU A 21 -7.74 4.39 -2.52
N ALA A 22 -8.79 4.45 -1.68
CA ALA A 22 -9.27 3.30 -0.94
C ALA A 22 -9.83 2.17 -1.82
N SER A 23 -10.25 2.47 -3.06
CA SER A 23 -10.75 1.47 -4.01
C SER A 23 -9.62 0.79 -4.78
N VAL A 24 -8.51 1.50 -5.01
CA VAL A 24 -7.37 1.01 -5.82
C VAL A 24 -6.32 0.32 -4.95
N ARG A 25 -6.16 0.71 -3.68
CA ARG A 25 -5.18 0.12 -2.76
C ARG A 25 -5.80 -1.04 -1.98
N PRO A 26 -5.35 -2.29 -2.22
CA PRO A 26 -5.86 -3.46 -1.51
C PRO A 26 -5.69 -3.30 0.01
N ARG A 27 -6.72 -3.64 0.80
CA ARG A 27 -6.64 -3.64 2.27
C ARG A 27 -6.22 -4.98 2.85
N ARG A 28 -6.40 -6.07 2.10
CA ARG A 28 -5.98 -7.41 2.48
C ARG A 28 -4.97 -7.93 1.47
N MET A 29 -4.03 -8.75 1.92
CA MET A 29 -3.05 -9.40 1.05
C MET A 29 -3.73 -10.25 -0.05
N ALA A 30 -4.90 -10.82 0.27
CA ALA A 30 -5.72 -11.58 -0.69
C ALA A 30 -6.26 -10.72 -1.85
N ASP A 31 -6.50 -9.43 -1.60
CA ASP A 31 -7.03 -8.49 -2.59
C ASP A 31 -5.92 -7.93 -3.51
N PHE A 32 -4.64 -8.18 -3.18
CA PHE A 32 -3.51 -7.72 -3.98
C PHE A 32 -3.37 -8.57 -5.26
N ILE A 33 -3.45 -7.92 -6.42
CA ILE A 33 -3.44 -8.60 -7.71
C ILE A 33 -1.99 -8.81 -8.19
N GLY A 34 -1.68 -10.02 -8.68
CA GLY A 34 -0.34 -10.37 -9.15
C GLY A 34 0.63 -10.73 -8.01
N GLN A 35 1.93 -10.77 -8.35
CA GLN A 35 3.03 -11.06 -7.41
C GLN A 35 2.85 -12.34 -6.56
N SER A 36 2.21 -13.39 -7.09
CA SER A 36 1.81 -14.58 -6.31
C SER A 36 2.93 -15.20 -5.46
N ARG A 37 4.13 -15.35 -6.03
CA ARG A 37 5.31 -15.89 -5.32
C ARG A 37 5.76 -15.01 -4.16
N VAL A 38 5.76 -13.68 -4.34
CA VAL A 38 6.15 -12.74 -3.27
C VAL A 38 5.09 -12.73 -2.18
N LYS A 39 3.80 -12.70 -2.55
CA LYS A 39 2.70 -12.78 -1.60
C LYS A 39 2.75 -14.04 -0.75
N GLU A 40 2.99 -15.20 -1.38
CA GLU A 40 3.09 -16.48 -0.70
C GLU A 40 4.23 -16.49 0.33
N ASN A 41 5.43 -16.05 -0.07
CA ASN A 41 6.57 -15.95 0.83
C ASN A 41 6.30 -15.04 2.04
N ILE A 42 5.68 -13.88 1.80
CA ILE A 42 5.32 -12.95 2.88
C ILE A 42 4.28 -13.58 3.81
N LEU A 43 3.26 -14.25 3.25
CA LEU A 43 2.23 -14.93 4.05
C LEU A 43 2.83 -16.02 4.94
N ILE A 44 3.75 -16.84 4.41
CA ILE A 44 4.46 -17.86 5.20
C ILE A 44 5.23 -17.21 6.36
N ALA A 45 5.97 -16.12 6.09
CA ALA A 45 6.74 -15.42 7.12
C ALA A 45 5.84 -14.79 8.20
N VAL A 46 4.72 -14.18 7.78
CA VAL A 46 3.72 -13.61 8.70
C VAL A 46 3.09 -14.69 9.56
N GLU A 47 2.65 -15.81 8.98
CA GLU A 47 2.06 -16.90 9.75
C GLU A 47 3.07 -17.54 10.71
N ALA A 48 4.34 -17.66 10.31
CA ALA A 48 5.39 -18.12 11.20
C ALA A 48 5.63 -17.16 12.38
N ALA A 49 5.66 -15.84 12.14
CA ALA A 49 5.80 -14.85 13.21
C ALA A 49 4.60 -14.86 14.16
N ARG A 50 3.38 -14.92 13.61
CA ARG A 50 2.14 -15.05 14.39
C ARG A 50 2.12 -16.31 15.24
N SER A 51 2.57 -17.45 14.71
CA SER A 51 2.65 -18.70 15.46
C SER A 51 3.64 -18.65 16.62
N ARG A 52 4.69 -17.81 16.54
CA ARG A 52 5.63 -17.58 17.65
C ARG A 52 5.13 -16.53 18.65
N GLY A 53 4.16 -15.71 18.25
CA GLY A 53 3.69 -14.57 19.06
C GLY A 53 4.61 -13.33 18.97
N ASP A 54 5.49 -13.29 17.98
CA ASP A 54 6.48 -12.23 17.79
C ASP A 54 6.14 -11.34 16.58
N ALA A 55 6.87 -10.23 16.46
CA ALA A 55 6.83 -9.40 15.27
C ALA A 55 7.45 -10.12 14.06
N LEU A 56 7.01 -9.75 12.85
CA LEU A 56 7.67 -10.17 11.62
C LEU A 56 9.09 -9.58 11.57
N ASP A 57 10.07 -10.40 11.20
CA ASP A 57 11.45 -9.97 11.02
C ASP A 57 11.60 -8.96 9.86
N HIS A 58 12.76 -8.33 9.74
CA HIS A 58 13.04 -7.38 8.66
C HIS A 58 12.96 -8.05 7.27
N VAL A 59 12.18 -7.47 6.38
CA VAL A 59 12.01 -7.94 4.99
C VAL A 59 12.58 -6.91 4.02
N LEU A 60 13.43 -7.35 3.11
CA LEU A 60 13.89 -6.55 1.96
C LEU A 60 13.07 -6.91 0.72
N LEU A 61 12.39 -5.93 0.14
CA LEU A 61 11.70 -6.05 -1.14
C LEU A 61 12.49 -5.26 -2.19
N TYR A 62 12.77 -5.90 -3.34
CA TYR A 62 13.50 -5.26 -4.44
C TYR A 62 12.90 -5.63 -5.79
N GLY A 63 13.02 -4.71 -6.76
CA GLY A 63 12.55 -4.91 -8.13
C GLY A 63 12.49 -3.59 -8.93
N PRO A 64 12.15 -3.67 -10.23
CA PRO A 64 11.93 -2.50 -11.09
C PRO A 64 10.81 -1.57 -10.55
N PRO A 65 10.75 -0.31 -11.02
CA PRO A 65 9.70 0.62 -10.62
C PRO A 65 8.32 0.16 -11.10
N GLY A 66 7.27 0.50 -10.35
CA GLY A 66 5.88 0.19 -10.71
C GLY A 66 5.41 -1.22 -10.33
N LEU A 67 6.09 -1.89 -9.39
CA LEU A 67 5.69 -3.21 -8.86
C LEU A 67 4.81 -3.14 -7.60
N GLY A 68 4.60 -1.92 -7.09
CA GLY A 68 3.56 -1.59 -6.12
C GLY A 68 2.32 -1.14 -6.86
#